data_AF-S6GCV9-F1
#
_entry.id   AF-S6GCV9-F1
#
_cell.length_a   1.000
_cell.length_b   1.000
_cell.length_c   1.000
_cell.angle_alpha   90.00
_cell.angle_beta   90.00
_cell.angle_gamma   90.00
#
_symmetry.space_group_name_H-M   'P 1'
#
loop_
_entity.id
_entity.type
_entity.pdbx_description
1 polymer ?
#
loop_
_entity_poly.entity_id
_entity_poly.type
_entity_poly.pdbx_seq_one_letter_code
_entity_poly.pdbx_strand_id
1 'polypeptide(L)'
;MNEALLLERQLQEFDQPKLIAYCTAVAQRQFPNFALFSAIVEFGDAKKMANMLDGLWQSLAPGGAHMNFALQLTKVEDNMPDLEKFDMYGAAPALDAITCLHAAVSCAIQPEYEEAVTIGLVSRETVASFVEMSEGDDQMSDAEIMRLISSHQLMEQEDDFQAAVIEQLQNAKSVNQELLASLKELANNQGVSNIGISID
;
A
#
# COMPACT_ATOMS: atom_id res chain seq x y z
N MET A 1 -14.07 0.40 19.35
CA MET A 1 -14.72 0.31 18.03
C MET A 1 -13.73 -0.43 17.16
N ASN A 2 -14.11 -1.50 16.46
CA ASN A 2 -13.15 -2.23 15.62
C ASN A 2 -12.61 -1.25 14.55
N GLU A 3 -11.29 -1.07 14.48
CA GLU A 3 -10.66 -0.14 13.53
C GLU A 3 -11.01 -0.47 12.08
N ALA A 4 -11.16 -1.76 11.75
CA ALA A 4 -11.63 -2.20 10.45
C ALA A 4 -13.04 -1.66 10.12
N LEU A 5 -13.95 -1.66 11.11
CA LEU A 5 -15.30 -1.09 10.94
C LEU A 5 -15.30 0.43 10.81
N LEU A 6 -14.31 1.12 11.39
CA LEU A 6 -14.15 2.55 11.23
C LEU A 6 -13.63 2.89 9.82
N LEU A 7 -12.56 2.20 9.40
CA LEU A 7 -11.97 2.32 8.08
C LEU A 7 -13.01 2.07 6.98
N GLU A 8 -13.78 0.99 7.09
CA GLU A 8 -14.86 0.64 6.16
C GLU A 8 -15.86 1.79 6.01
N ARG A 9 -16.35 2.35 7.13
CA ARG A 9 -17.29 3.47 7.10
C ARG A 9 -16.71 4.71 6.44
N GLN A 10 -15.45 5.04 6.72
CA GLN A 10 -14.80 6.21 6.14
C GLN A 10 -14.62 6.06 4.62
N LEU A 11 -14.19 4.88 4.16
CA LEU A 11 -13.97 4.61 2.74
C LEU A 11 -15.28 4.49 1.96
N GLN A 12 -16.36 3.99 2.58
CA GLN A 12 -17.68 3.92 1.94
C GLN A 12 -18.24 5.31 1.58
N GLU A 13 -17.83 6.37 2.26
CA GLU A 13 -18.25 7.74 1.98
C GLU A 13 -17.47 8.39 0.81
N PHE A 14 -16.42 7.74 0.30
CA PHE A 14 -15.58 8.29 -0.76
C PHE A 14 -16.19 8.11 -2.14
N ASP A 15 -16.02 9.14 -2.98
CA ASP A 15 -16.26 9.01 -4.41
C ASP A 15 -15.09 8.27 -5.09
N GLN A 16 -15.31 7.88 -6.35
CA GLN A 16 -14.37 7.03 -7.09
C GLN A 16 -12.93 7.61 -7.13
N PRO A 17 -12.70 8.91 -7.40
CA PRO A 17 -11.34 9.46 -7.39
C PRO A 17 -10.68 9.40 -6.02
N LYS A 18 -11.43 9.59 -4.92
CA LYS A 18 -10.88 9.47 -3.57
C LYS A 18 -10.52 8.04 -3.21
N LEU A 19 -11.33 7.06 -3.60
CA LEU A 19 -11.00 5.64 -3.43
C LEU A 19 -9.70 5.28 -4.16
N ILE A 20 -9.59 5.64 -5.45
CA ILE A 20 -8.39 5.38 -6.24
C ILE A 20 -7.17 6.09 -5.64
N ALA A 21 -7.31 7.34 -5.18
CA ALA A 21 -6.23 8.09 -4.53
C ALA A 21 -5.76 7.44 -3.22
N TYR A 22 -6.69 6.93 -2.40
CA TYR A 22 -6.37 6.17 -1.19
C TYR A 22 -5.58 4.90 -1.53
N CYS A 23 -6.10 4.06 -2.44
CA CYS A 23 -5.44 2.83 -2.86
C CYS A 23 -4.04 3.09 -3.43
N THR A 24 -3.91 4.14 -4.24
CA THR A 24 -2.62 4.53 -4.84
C THR A 24 -1.62 4.99 -3.79
N ALA A 25 -2.07 5.75 -2.77
CA ALA A 25 -1.21 6.20 -1.68
C ALA A 25 -0.66 5.02 -0.86
N VAL A 26 -1.52 4.07 -0.47
CA VAL A 26 -1.10 2.89 0.31
C VAL A 26 -0.16 1.99 -0.51
N ALA A 27 -0.51 1.70 -1.77
CA ALA A 27 0.36 0.93 -2.65
C ALA A 27 1.74 1.60 -2.88
N GLN A 28 1.77 2.93 -3.03
CA GLN A 28 3.01 3.70 -3.16
C GLN A 28 3.89 3.60 -1.91
N ARG A 29 3.29 3.61 -0.71
CA ARG A 29 4.01 3.47 0.57
C ARG A 29 4.67 2.11 0.69
N GLN A 30 4.03 1.03 0.25
CA GLN A 30 4.61 -0.32 0.35
C GLN A 30 5.63 -0.64 -0.74
N PHE A 31 5.63 0.12 -1.84
CA PHE A 31 6.43 -0.17 -3.04
C PHE A 31 7.93 -0.45 -2.81
N PRO A 32 8.65 0.24 -1.88
CA PRO A 32 10.07 -0.04 -1.65
C PRO A 32 10.34 -1.49 -1.20
N ASN A 33 9.36 -2.17 -0.58
CA ASN A 33 9.49 -3.58 -0.20
C ASN A 33 9.71 -4.47 -1.44
N PHE A 34 8.90 -4.27 -2.48
CA PHE A 34 9.07 -4.99 -3.74
C PHE A 34 10.34 -4.55 -4.47
N ALA A 35 10.63 -3.25 -4.49
CA ALA A 35 11.80 -2.74 -5.20
C ALA A 35 13.12 -3.32 -4.66
N LEU A 36 13.26 -3.40 -3.33
CA LEU A 36 14.42 -4.02 -2.70
C LEU A 36 14.49 -5.52 -3.00
N PHE A 37 13.37 -6.24 -2.84
CA PHE A 37 13.30 -7.67 -3.16
C PHE A 37 13.70 -7.94 -4.61
N SER A 38 13.08 -7.24 -5.56
CA SER A 38 13.33 -7.32 -6.99
C SER A 38 14.81 -7.11 -7.32
N ALA A 39 15.46 -6.14 -6.67
CA ALA A 39 16.88 -5.87 -6.86
C ALA A 39 17.79 -6.97 -6.28
N ILE A 40 17.46 -7.55 -5.13
CA ILE A 40 18.27 -8.59 -4.47
C ILE A 40 18.20 -9.93 -5.21
N VAL A 41 17.00 -10.32 -5.64
CA VAL A 41 16.78 -11.66 -6.22
C VAL A 41 16.64 -11.65 -7.75
N GLU A 42 16.84 -10.48 -8.37
CA GLU A 42 16.72 -10.26 -9.82
C GLU A 42 15.37 -10.74 -10.40
N PHE A 43 14.29 -10.53 -9.65
CA PHE A 43 12.93 -10.93 -10.03
C PHE A 43 12.07 -9.73 -10.44
N GLY A 44 11.25 -9.91 -11.47
CA GLY A 44 10.31 -8.90 -11.92
C GLY A 44 10.98 -7.66 -12.53
N ASP A 45 10.20 -6.58 -12.63
CA ASP A 45 10.59 -5.30 -13.20
C ASP A 45 10.07 -4.16 -12.33
N ALA A 46 10.84 -3.82 -11.28
CA ALA A 46 10.54 -2.72 -10.37
C ALA A 46 10.32 -1.39 -11.10
N LYS A 47 11.07 -1.11 -12.17
CA LYS A 47 10.90 0.13 -12.93
C LYS A 47 9.52 0.19 -13.59
N LYS A 48 9.06 -0.92 -14.16
CA LYS A 48 7.74 -1.02 -14.78
C LYS A 48 6.61 -0.96 -13.75
N MET A 49 6.79 -1.52 -12.56
CA MET A 49 5.81 -1.41 -11.47
C MET A 49 5.74 0.02 -10.91
N ALA A 50 6.88 0.71 -10.79
CA ALA A 50 6.93 2.14 -10.45
C ALA A 50 6.20 2.99 -11.51
N ASN A 51 6.40 2.71 -12.79
CA ASN A 51 5.66 3.38 -13.87
C ASN A 51 4.14 3.13 -13.79
N MET A 52 3.71 1.99 -13.24
CA MET A 52 2.29 1.68 -13.02
C MET A 52 1.70 2.59 -11.93
N LEU A 53 2.41 2.76 -10.81
CA LEU A 53 2.06 3.72 -9.75
C LEU A 53 2.01 5.15 -10.28
N ASP A 54 3.00 5.57 -11.07
CA ASP A 54 2.98 6.88 -11.71
C ASP A 54 1.78 7.04 -12.65
N GLY A 55 1.39 5.98 -13.36
CA GLY A 55 0.18 5.94 -14.18
C GLY A 55 -1.09 6.15 -13.38
N LEU A 56 -1.21 5.54 -12.19
CA LEU A 56 -2.34 5.74 -11.27
C LEU A 56 -2.42 7.20 -10.81
N TRP A 57 -1.30 7.76 -10.33
CA TRP A 57 -1.23 9.18 -9.96
C TRP A 57 -1.60 10.12 -11.12
N GLN A 58 -1.11 9.84 -12.33
CA GLN A 58 -1.44 10.63 -13.52
C GLN A 58 -2.92 10.53 -13.90
N SER A 59 -3.54 9.36 -13.74
CA SER A 59 -4.95 9.17 -14.07
C SER A 59 -5.91 9.97 -13.17
N LEU A 60 -5.46 10.31 -11.96
CA LEU A 60 -6.18 11.15 -11.00
C LEU A 60 -6.02 12.66 -11.29
N ALA A 61 -4.96 13.05 -11.99
CA ALA A 61 -4.68 14.45 -12.26
C ALA A 61 -5.68 15.02 -13.27
N PRO A 62 -6.20 16.25 -13.07
CA PRO A 62 -7.09 16.88 -14.03
C PRO A 62 -6.45 17.00 -15.43
N GLY A 63 -7.03 16.35 -16.43
CA GLY A 63 -6.48 16.31 -17.80
C GLY A 63 -5.25 15.41 -17.95
N GLY A 64 -4.97 14.55 -16.96
CA GLY A 64 -3.88 13.60 -16.97
C GLY A 64 -4.07 12.46 -17.99
N ALA A 65 -2.98 11.74 -18.24
CA ALA A 65 -3.01 10.62 -19.17
C ALA A 65 -3.71 9.41 -18.53
N HIS A 66 -4.60 8.77 -19.29
CA HIS A 66 -5.25 7.53 -18.87
C HIS A 66 -4.53 6.33 -19.49
N MET A 67 -3.87 5.56 -18.63
CA MET A 67 -3.36 4.25 -18.99
C MET A 67 -4.53 3.28 -19.16
N ASN A 68 -4.44 2.35 -20.12
CA ASN A 68 -5.41 1.26 -20.20
C ASN A 68 -5.06 0.21 -19.13
N PHE A 69 -5.50 0.44 -17.89
CA PHE A 69 -5.21 -0.40 -16.74
C PHE A 69 -5.63 -1.87 -16.93
N ALA A 70 -6.73 -2.13 -17.63
CA ALA A 70 -7.18 -3.48 -17.94
C ALA A 70 -6.14 -4.29 -18.74
N LEU A 71 -5.42 -3.65 -19.67
CA LEU A 71 -4.34 -4.30 -20.43
C LEU A 71 -3.01 -4.39 -19.65
N GLN A 72 -2.94 -3.79 -18.47
CA GLN A 72 -1.73 -3.74 -17.65
C GLN A 72 -1.81 -4.64 -16.43
N LEU A 73 -3.01 -5.03 -16.00
CA LEU A 73 -3.21 -5.85 -14.80
C LEU A 73 -2.40 -7.15 -14.84
N THR A 74 -2.42 -7.88 -15.97
CA THR A 74 -1.61 -9.10 -16.15
C THR A 74 -0.11 -8.85 -15.97
N LYS A 75 0.39 -7.66 -16.32
CA LYS A 75 1.81 -7.34 -16.11
C LYS A 75 2.13 -7.13 -14.63
N VAL A 76 1.15 -6.72 -13.81
CA VAL A 76 1.31 -6.65 -12.35
C VAL A 76 1.32 -8.06 -11.77
N GLU A 77 0.43 -8.93 -12.26
CA GLU A 77 0.37 -10.36 -11.86
C GLU A 77 1.68 -11.10 -12.17
N ASP A 78 2.29 -10.84 -13.34
CA ASP A 78 3.62 -11.38 -13.70
C ASP A 78 4.75 -10.98 -12.72
N ASN A 79 4.52 -9.97 -11.88
CA ASN A 79 5.47 -9.45 -10.89
C ASN A 79 5.13 -9.86 -9.46
N MET A 80 4.14 -10.73 -9.24
CA MET A 80 3.84 -11.27 -7.92
C MET A 80 4.88 -12.34 -7.53
N PRO A 81 5.65 -12.16 -6.44
CA PRO A 81 6.55 -13.17 -5.93
C PRO A 81 5.80 -14.44 -5.52
N ASP A 82 6.40 -15.60 -5.80
CA ASP A 82 5.88 -16.91 -5.42
C ASP A 82 6.57 -17.36 -4.13
N LEU A 83 5.81 -17.42 -3.02
CA LEU A 83 6.35 -17.76 -1.70
C LEU A 83 6.82 -19.22 -1.60
N GLU A 84 6.44 -20.10 -2.54
CA GLU A 84 6.99 -21.46 -2.62
C GLU A 84 8.37 -21.50 -3.31
N LYS A 85 8.73 -20.43 -4.05
CA LYS A 85 10.01 -20.31 -4.76
C LYS A 85 11.03 -19.42 -4.07
N PHE A 86 10.58 -18.56 -3.16
CA PHE A 86 11.41 -17.57 -2.48
C PHE A 86 11.33 -17.75 -0.97
N ASP A 87 12.35 -18.41 -0.41
CA ASP A 87 12.39 -18.77 1.02
C ASP A 87 12.78 -17.60 1.94
N MET A 88 13.24 -16.48 1.40
CA MET A 88 13.60 -15.31 2.21
C MET A 88 12.36 -14.55 2.66
N TYR A 89 12.40 -14.04 3.90
CA TYR A 89 11.30 -13.26 4.46
C TYR A 89 10.85 -12.10 3.55
N GLY A 90 11.80 -11.43 2.88
CA GLY A 90 11.51 -10.31 1.98
C GLY A 90 10.57 -10.63 0.81
N ALA A 91 10.32 -11.90 0.49
CA ALA A 91 9.32 -12.29 -0.50
C ALA A 91 7.89 -11.95 -0.07
N ALA A 92 7.56 -12.06 1.22
CA ALA A 92 6.23 -11.77 1.76
C ALA A 92 5.86 -10.27 1.63
N PRO A 93 6.63 -9.30 2.17
CA PRO A 93 6.31 -7.89 2.03
C PRO A 93 6.43 -7.39 0.58
N ALA A 94 7.22 -8.07 -0.27
CA ALA A 94 7.25 -7.79 -1.70
C ALA A 94 5.96 -8.24 -2.41
N LEU A 95 5.41 -9.40 -2.04
CA LEU A 95 4.12 -9.87 -2.52
C LEU A 95 2.98 -8.98 -2.06
N ASP A 96 2.97 -8.55 -0.80
CA ASP A 96 1.98 -7.61 -0.28
C ASP A 96 1.99 -6.29 -1.05
N ALA A 97 3.19 -5.75 -1.33
CA ALA A 97 3.35 -4.52 -2.09
C ALA A 97 2.79 -4.63 -3.53
N ILE A 98 3.03 -5.74 -4.23
CA ILE A 98 2.48 -5.96 -5.58
C ILE A 98 0.99 -6.30 -5.53
N THR A 99 0.52 -6.97 -4.49
CA THR A 99 -0.92 -7.20 -4.25
C THR A 99 -1.66 -5.88 -4.08
N CYS A 100 -1.09 -4.94 -3.31
CA CYS A 100 -1.68 -3.62 -3.16
C CYS A 100 -1.63 -2.79 -4.44
N LEU A 101 -0.55 -2.90 -5.24
CA LEU A 101 -0.52 -2.30 -6.57
C LEU A 101 -1.58 -2.90 -7.49
N HIS A 102 -1.75 -4.23 -7.50
CA HIS A 102 -2.78 -4.91 -8.28
C HIS A 102 -4.17 -4.44 -7.90
N ALA A 103 -4.46 -4.39 -6.60
CA ALA A 103 -5.74 -3.91 -6.09
C ALA A 103 -5.97 -2.43 -6.40
N ALA A 104 -4.92 -1.58 -6.36
CA ALA A 104 -5.04 -0.17 -6.77
C ALA A 104 -5.34 -0.03 -8.28
N VAL A 105 -4.70 -0.84 -9.13
CA VAL A 105 -5.02 -0.92 -10.57
C VAL A 105 -6.44 -1.43 -10.80
N SER A 106 -6.88 -2.44 -10.03
CA SER A 106 -8.24 -2.97 -10.08
C SER A 106 -9.27 -1.90 -9.67
N CYS A 107 -9.01 -1.16 -8.60
CA CYS A 107 -9.84 -0.03 -8.15
C CYS A 107 -9.92 1.08 -9.22
N ALA A 108 -8.85 1.32 -9.98
CA ALA A 108 -8.89 2.26 -11.10
C ALA A 108 -9.72 1.76 -12.31
N ILE A 109 -9.91 0.45 -12.45
CA ILE A 109 -10.78 -0.16 -13.48
C ILE A 109 -12.23 -0.17 -13.00
N GLN A 110 -12.44 -0.63 -11.77
CA GLN A 110 -13.73 -0.80 -11.13
C GLN A 110 -13.61 -0.33 -9.67
N PRO A 111 -13.99 0.93 -9.39
CA PRO A 111 -13.83 1.49 -8.06
C PRO A 111 -14.83 0.88 -7.07
N GLU A 112 -14.32 0.06 -6.16
CA GLU A 112 -15.07 -0.58 -5.07
C GLU A 112 -14.39 -0.25 -3.74
N TYR A 113 -15.18 0.12 -2.73
CA TYR A 113 -14.62 0.52 -1.43
C TYR A 113 -14.10 -0.69 -0.66
N GLU A 114 -14.65 -1.89 -0.91
CA GLU A 114 -14.19 -3.16 -0.34
C GLU A 114 -12.72 -3.45 -0.69
N GLU A 115 -12.30 -3.12 -1.91
CA GLU A 115 -10.90 -3.24 -2.33
C GLU A 115 -10.01 -2.23 -1.60
N ALA A 116 -10.49 -0.99 -1.42
CA ALA A 116 -9.76 0.00 -0.63
C ALA A 116 -9.59 -0.44 0.83
N VAL A 117 -10.63 -1.02 1.45
CA VAL A 117 -10.54 -1.58 2.80
C VAL A 117 -9.49 -2.69 2.84
N THR A 118 -9.53 -3.61 1.87
CA THR A 118 -8.59 -4.73 1.80
C THR A 118 -7.15 -4.26 1.71
N ILE A 119 -6.85 -3.28 0.85
CA ILE A 119 -5.50 -2.69 0.73
C ILE A 119 -5.02 -2.10 2.07
N GLY A 120 -5.89 -1.35 2.76
CA GLY A 120 -5.54 -0.78 4.08
C GLY A 120 -5.20 -1.87 5.11
N LEU A 121 -5.97 -2.96 5.11
CA LEU A 121 -5.73 -4.11 6.00
C LEU A 121 -4.44 -4.85 5.65
N VAL A 122 -4.18 -5.10 4.35
CA VAL A 122 -2.93 -5.73 3.90
C VAL A 122 -1.72 -4.92 4.32
N SER A 123 -1.75 -3.59 4.17
CA SER A 123 -0.62 -2.74 4.58
C SER A 123 -0.33 -2.79 6.07
N ARG A 124 -1.37 -2.83 6.92
CA ARG A 124 -1.22 -3.02 8.37
C ARG A 124 -0.71 -4.41 8.71
N GLU A 125 -1.23 -5.44 8.04
CA GLU A 125 -0.82 -6.83 8.23
C GLU A 125 0.66 -7.01 7.87
N THR A 126 1.15 -6.40 6.79
CA THR A 126 2.58 -6.41 6.45
C THR A 126 3.44 -5.86 7.60
N VAL A 127 2.99 -4.80 8.29
CA VAL A 127 3.71 -4.23 9.44
C VAL A 127 3.62 -5.16 10.64
N ALA A 128 2.43 -5.67 10.95
CA ALA A 128 2.21 -6.61 12.05
C ALA A 128 3.09 -7.86 11.92
N SER A 129 3.04 -8.50 10.75
CA SER A 129 3.83 -9.67 10.40
C SER A 129 5.34 -9.39 10.44
N PHE A 130 5.79 -8.18 10.08
CA PHE A 130 7.20 -7.80 10.16
C PHE A 130 7.66 -7.63 11.61
N VAL A 131 6.87 -6.96 12.44
CA VAL A 131 7.20 -6.77 13.87
C VAL A 131 7.21 -8.12 14.59
N GLU A 132 6.23 -8.98 14.35
CA GLU A 132 6.20 -10.33 14.90
C GLU A 132 7.43 -11.14 14.48
N MET A 133 7.81 -11.12 13.20
CA MET A 133 8.95 -11.88 12.71
C MET A 133 10.30 -11.34 13.22
N SER A 134 10.44 -10.01 13.34
CA SER A 134 11.72 -9.37 13.66
C SER A 134 11.97 -9.25 15.17
N GLU A 135 10.93 -9.08 15.97
CA GLU A 135 11.02 -8.80 17.41
C GLU A 135 10.22 -9.77 18.29
N GLY A 136 9.39 -10.63 17.71
CA GLY A 136 8.68 -11.67 18.43
C GLY A 136 9.61 -12.75 18.98
N ASP A 137 9.21 -13.36 20.10
CA ASP A 137 9.87 -14.51 20.71
C ASP A 137 8.88 -15.67 20.77
N ASP A 138 9.31 -16.88 20.42
CA ASP A 138 8.50 -18.11 20.45
C ASP A 138 7.89 -18.42 21.83
N GLN A 139 8.39 -17.79 22.90
CA GLN A 139 7.87 -17.92 24.26
C GLN A 139 6.76 -16.92 24.60
N MET A 140 6.55 -15.91 23.77
CA MET A 140 5.47 -14.94 23.96
C MET A 140 4.13 -15.59 23.67
N SER A 141 3.13 -15.28 24.49
CA SER A 141 1.74 -15.60 24.19
C SER A 141 1.19 -14.70 23.08
N ASP A 142 0.12 -15.13 22.41
CA ASP A 142 -0.59 -14.33 21.40
C ASP A 142 -0.97 -12.93 21.92
N ALA A 143 -1.30 -12.82 23.21
CA ALA A 143 -1.63 -11.55 23.85
C ALA A 143 -0.42 -10.63 24.03
N GLU A 144 0.78 -11.19 24.21
CA GLU A 144 2.04 -10.44 24.29
C GLU A 144 2.48 -9.99 22.90
N ILE A 145 2.36 -10.85 21.89
CA ILE A 145 2.63 -10.49 20.48
C ILE A 145 1.70 -9.37 20.02
N MET A 146 0.39 -9.46 20.29
CA MET A 146 -0.55 -8.38 19.96
C MET A 146 -0.20 -7.06 20.66
N ARG A 147 0.31 -7.10 21.90
CA ARG A 147 0.77 -5.89 22.61
C ARG A 147 2.05 -5.33 22.00
N LEU A 148 3.00 -6.19 21.63
CA LEU A 148 4.21 -5.78 20.92
C LEU A 148 3.83 -5.03 19.65
N ILE A 149 3.02 -5.65 18.78
CA ILE A 149 2.58 -5.07 17.50
C ILE A 149 1.85 -3.73 17.73
N SER A 150 0.82 -3.71 18.58
CA SER A 150 -0.01 -2.51 18.78
C SER A 150 0.69 -1.34 19.48
N SER A 151 1.86 -1.56 20.09
CA SER A 151 2.69 -0.50 20.69
C SER A 151 3.95 -0.19 19.90
N HIS A 152 4.15 -0.86 18.75
CA HIS A 152 5.34 -0.70 17.95
C HIS A 152 5.30 0.59 17.11
N GLN A 153 6.43 1.27 17.01
CA GLN A 153 6.53 2.55 16.30
C GLN A 153 6.14 2.45 14.82
N LEU A 154 6.46 1.35 14.14
CA LEU A 154 6.05 1.14 12.74
C LEU A 154 4.53 1.03 12.60
N MET A 155 3.85 0.42 13.58
CA MET A 155 2.39 0.32 13.55
C MET A 155 1.74 1.70 13.78
N GLU A 156 2.26 2.47 14.74
CA GLU A 156 1.83 3.86 14.96
C GLU A 156 2.03 4.71 13.70
N GLN A 157 3.18 4.60 13.02
CA GLN A 157 3.45 5.32 11.78
C GLN A 157 2.53 4.91 10.62
N GLU A 158 2.18 3.63 10.51
CA GLU A 158 1.26 3.14 9.49
C GLU A 158 -0.17 3.63 9.74
N ASP A 159 -0.64 3.56 10.99
CA ASP A 159 -1.95 4.06 11.40
C ASP A 159 -2.05 5.58 11.19
N ASP A 160 -1.02 6.34 11.57
CA ASP A 160 -0.94 7.80 11.36
C ASP A 160 -0.93 8.14 9.86
N PHE A 161 -0.20 7.38 9.05
CA PHE A 161 -0.15 7.56 7.61
C PHE A 161 -1.54 7.37 6.97
N GLN A 162 -2.20 6.24 7.24
CA GLN A 162 -3.52 5.96 6.67
C GLN A 162 -4.56 6.99 7.16
N ALA A 163 -4.52 7.36 8.44
CA ALA A 163 -5.39 8.40 9.00
C ALA A 163 -5.18 9.75 8.31
N ALA A 164 -3.93 10.16 8.07
CA ALA A 164 -3.62 11.41 7.40
C ALA A 164 -4.07 11.43 5.93
N VAL A 165 -3.94 10.31 5.21
CA VAL A 165 -4.47 10.17 3.84
C VAL A 165 -6.00 10.32 3.84
N ILE A 166 -6.69 9.61 4.74
CA ILE A 166 -8.16 9.67 4.86
C ILE A 166 -8.60 11.09 5.22
N GLU A 167 -7.96 11.74 6.18
CA GLU A 167 -8.30 13.10 6.61
C GLU A 167 -8.17 14.10 5.44
N GLN A 168 -7.07 14.05 4.68
CA GLN A 168 -6.89 14.92 3.51
C GLN A 168 -7.98 14.68 2.45
N LEU A 169 -8.33 13.42 2.18
CA LEU A 169 -9.38 13.06 1.23
C LEU A 169 -10.77 13.46 1.71
N GLN A 170 -11.08 13.31 2.99
CA GLN A 170 -12.35 13.72 3.61
C GLN A 170 -12.56 15.23 3.50
N ASN A 171 -11.53 16.00 3.83
CA ASN A 171 -11.58 17.46 3.83
C ASN A 171 -11.54 18.08 2.42
N ALA A 172 -11.07 17.32 1.42
CA ALA A 172 -11.04 17.76 0.04
C ALA A 172 -12.44 17.73 -0.61
N LYS A 173 -12.82 18.84 -1.24
CA LYS A 173 -14.05 18.91 -2.06
C LYS A 173 -13.96 18.07 -3.34
N SER A 174 -12.76 17.93 -3.89
CA SER A 174 -12.46 17.16 -5.09
C SER A 174 -10.98 16.80 -5.12
N VAL A 175 -10.63 15.71 -5.79
CA VAL A 175 -9.22 15.37 -6.04
C VAL A 175 -8.64 16.36 -7.06
N ASN A 176 -7.70 17.19 -6.61
CA ASN A 176 -7.05 18.23 -7.41
C ASN A 176 -5.53 18.07 -7.36
N GLN A 177 -4.80 18.87 -8.14
CA GLN A 177 -3.35 18.74 -8.26
C GLN A 177 -2.60 18.98 -6.94
N GLU A 178 -3.06 19.91 -6.11
CA GLU A 178 -2.46 20.22 -4.80
C GLU A 178 -2.62 19.04 -3.83
N LEU A 179 -3.83 18.48 -3.75
CA LEU A 179 -4.11 17.29 -2.95
C LEU A 179 -3.25 16.11 -3.42
N LEU A 180 -3.18 15.86 -4.73
CA LEU A 180 -2.39 14.75 -5.27
C LEU A 180 -0.90 14.90 -4.98
N ALA A 181 -0.35 16.12 -5.05
CA ALA A 181 1.04 16.37 -4.69
C ALA A 181 1.29 16.07 -3.20
N SER A 182 0.40 16.54 -2.33
CA SER A 182 0.46 16.29 -0.88
C SER A 182 0.36 14.80 -0.55
N LEU A 183 -0.62 14.09 -1.13
CA LEU A 183 -0.78 12.65 -0.94
C LEU A 183 0.42 11.86 -1.47
N LYS A 184 0.96 12.24 -2.64
CA LYS A 184 2.13 11.57 -3.20
C LYS A 184 3.38 11.79 -2.35
N GLU A 185 3.59 12.98 -1.81
CA GLU A 185 4.68 13.27 -0.87
C GLU A 185 4.56 12.44 0.40
N LEU A 186 3.36 12.43 1.01
CA LEU A 186 3.05 11.65 2.20
C LEU A 186 3.23 10.15 1.96
N ALA A 187 2.75 9.62 0.83
CA ALA A 187 2.90 8.22 0.46
C ALA A 187 4.34 7.83 0.16
N ASN A 188 5.10 8.70 -0.52
CA ASN A 188 6.50 8.46 -0.86
C ASN A 188 7.39 8.39 0.39
N ASN A 189 7.07 9.16 1.44
CA ASN A 189 7.74 9.07 2.75
C ASN A 189 9.26 9.06 2.67
N GLN A 190 9.83 9.96 1.87
CA GLN A 190 11.28 10.03 1.64
C GLN A 190 11.89 8.71 1.14
N GLY A 191 11.12 7.90 0.41
CA GLY A 191 11.54 6.59 -0.10
C GLY A 191 11.42 5.44 0.88
N VAL A 192 10.87 5.65 2.08
CA VAL A 192 10.81 4.66 3.15
C VAL A 192 9.44 3.97 3.22
N SER A 193 9.42 2.64 3.21
CA SER A 193 8.18 1.85 3.25
C SER A 193 7.51 1.80 4.62
N ASN A 194 6.32 1.18 4.68
CA ASN A 194 5.58 0.88 5.90
C ASN A 194 6.37 0.03 6.93
N ILE A 195 7.36 -0.75 6.47
CA ILE A 195 8.25 -1.54 7.33
C ILE A 195 9.68 -0.97 7.40
N GLY A 196 9.86 0.31 7.04
CA GLY A 196 11.14 1.00 7.20
C GLY A 196 12.19 0.71 6.12
N ILE A 197 11.81 0.09 5.00
CA ILE A 197 12.73 -0.23 3.90
C ILE A 197 12.92 0.98 2.99
N SER A 198 14.18 1.28 2.63
CA SER A 198 14.55 2.25 1.60
C SER A 198 15.55 1.62 0.61
N ILE A 199 15.58 2.17 -0.60
CA ILE A 199 16.44 1.76 -1.73
C ILE A 199 17.53 2.79 -2.06
N ASP A 200 17.70 3.81 -1.21
CA ASP A 200 18.76 4.83 -1.30
C ASP A 200 20.08 4.38 -0.64
#